data_AF-A0A932S3N8-F1
#
_entry.id   AF-A0A932S3N8-F1
#
_cell.length_a   1.000
_cell.length_b   1.000
_cell.length_c   1.000
_cell.angle_alpha   90.00
_cell.angle_beta   90.00
_cell.angle_gamma   90.00
#
_symmetry.space_group_name_H-M   'P 1'
#
loop_
_entity.id
_entity.type
_entity.pdbx_description
1 polymer ?
#
loop_
_entity_poly.entity_id
_entity_poly.type
_entity_poly.pdbx_seq_one_letter_code
_entity_poly.pdbx_strand_id
1 'polypeptide(L)'
;MKLILFNKPFDVMCQFSAHPSRDTLATYLKIPNIYPAGRLDADSDGLVLLTDNGKLQHKISHPDWKENKTYLVMHIAEPEWLWPRNPPIRHRANLPTSWLCIILAEGKNRQVRRMTAAVGLPTLRLIRSTIGEYSLATHPLMPGEWVEIAT
;
A
#
# COMPACT_ATOMS: atom_id res chain seq x y z
N MET A 1 15.82 13.05 11.30
CA MET A 1 15.22 11.84 10.71
C MET A 1 13.96 12.29 10.03
N LYS A 2 13.73 11.89 8.79
CA LYS A 2 12.48 12.19 8.09
C LYS A 2 11.64 10.93 7.98
N LEU A 3 10.35 11.07 8.24
CA LEU A 3 9.36 10.05 7.97
C LEU A 3 8.22 10.66 7.17
N ILE A 4 7.95 10.09 6.01
CA ILE A 4 6.93 10.56 5.09
C ILE A 4 5.89 9.48 4.92
N LEU A 5 4.63 9.86 5.06
CA LEU A 5 3.48 9.05 4.67
C LEU A 5 3.08 9.50 3.28
N PHE A 6 3.03 8.56 2.34
CA PHE A 6 2.62 8.81 0.97
C PHE A 6 1.48 7.87 0.59
N ASN A 7 0.40 8.41 0.06
CA ASN A 7 -0.65 7.59 -0.54
C ASN A 7 -0.30 7.31 -2.01
N LYS A 8 0.33 6.16 -2.28
CA LYS A 8 0.76 5.78 -3.63
C LYS A 8 -0.46 5.52 -4.52
N PRO A 9 -0.61 6.25 -5.65
CA PRO A 9 -1.66 5.96 -6.61
C PRO A 9 -1.49 4.59 -7.28
N PHE A 10 -2.61 4.04 -7.79
CA PHE A 10 -2.60 2.93 -8.72
C PHE A 10 -1.72 3.20 -9.95
N ASP A 11 -1.09 2.15 -10.47
CA ASP A 11 -0.20 2.12 -11.63
C ASP A 11 1.13 2.89 -11.48
N VAL A 12 1.45 3.37 -10.28
CA VAL A 12 2.74 4.02 -9.96
C VAL A 12 3.73 3.01 -9.38
N MET A 13 4.97 3.01 -9.88
CA MET A 13 6.05 2.17 -9.38
C MET A 13 6.58 2.68 -8.04
N CYS A 14 6.70 1.77 -7.07
CA CYS A 14 7.28 2.07 -5.75
C CYS A 14 8.83 2.07 -5.80
N GLN A 15 9.38 3.03 -6.54
CA GLN A 15 10.81 3.32 -6.69
C GLN A 15 11.00 4.77 -7.14
N PHE A 16 12.20 5.34 -7.00
CA PHE A 16 12.53 6.68 -7.52
C PHE A 16 13.19 6.67 -8.90
N SER A 17 13.88 5.58 -9.25
CA SER A 17 14.51 5.42 -10.57
C SER A 17 13.46 5.39 -11.67
N ALA A 18 13.75 6.04 -12.80
CA ALA A 18 12.89 6.09 -13.97
C ALA A 18 12.43 4.68 -14.40
N HIS A 19 11.19 4.59 -14.87
CA HIS A 19 10.59 3.36 -15.37
C HIS A 19 10.06 3.61 -16.80
N PRO A 20 10.21 2.66 -17.74
CA PRO A 20 9.95 2.90 -19.16
C PRO A 20 8.51 3.25 -19.50
N SER A 21 7.54 2.79 -18.69
CA SER A 21 6.11 2.87 -19.04
C SER A 21 5.20 3.36 -17.91
N ARG A 22 5.76 3.71 -16.76
CA ARG A 22 4.97 4.04 -15.55
C ARG A 22 5.60 5.19 -14.81
N ASP A 23 4.75 5.97 -14.15
CA ASP A 23 5.18 6.92 -13.16
C ASP A 23 5.88 6.24 -11.98
N THR A 24 6.67 7.04 -11.28
CA THR A 24 7.50 6.60 -10.15
C THR A 24 7.26 7.51 -8.96
N LEU A 25 7.83 7.19 -7.80
CA LEU A 25 7.77 8.06 -6.63
C LEU A 25 8.34 9.46 -6.91
N ALA A 26 9.32 9.55 -7.83
CA ALA A 26 9.92 10.82 -8.23
C ALA A 26 8.94 11.77 -8.93
N THR A 27 7.81 11.29 -9.46
CA THR A 27 6.74 12.14 -10.03
C THR A 27 6.09 12.99 -8.92
N TYR A 28 5.93 12.43 -7.72
CA TYR A 28 5.15 13.02 -6.62
C TYR A 28 6.03 13.62 -5.52
N LEU A 29 7.21 13.05 -5.31
CA LEU A 29 8.11 13.39 -4.20
C LEU A 29 9.43 13.92 -4.76
N LYS A 30 9.72 15.19 -4.49
CA LYS A 30 10.98 15.87 -4.89
C LYS A 30 11.97 16.00 -3.74
N ILE A 31 11.87 15.12 -2.74
CA ILE A 31 12.65 15.17 -1.51
C ILE A 31 13.91 14.33 -1.70
N PRO A 32 15.11 14.90 -1.55
CA PRO A 32 16.34 14.15 -1.71
C PRO A 32 16.55 13.15 -0.57
N ASN A 33 17.26 12.06 -0.87
CA ASN A 33 17.72 11.05 0.11
C ASN A 33 16.61 10.35 0.92
N ILE A 34 15.38 10.29 0.40
CA ILE A 34 14.29 9.52 0.99
C ILE A 34 14.07 8.22 0.20
N TYR A 35 13.82 7.12 0.90
CA TYR A 35 13.59 5.82 0.28
C TYR A 35 12.37 5.12 0.87
N PRO A 36 11.63 4.32 0.09
CA PRO A 36 10.50 3.56 0.62
C PRO A 36 10.98 2.53 1.66
N ALA A 37 10.31 2.54 2.82
CA ALA A 37 10.42 1.55 3.87
C ALA A 37 9.37 0.45 3.63
N GLY A 38 9.76 -0.49 2.76
CA GLY A 38 8.86 -1.52 2.24
C GLY A 38 8.18 -1.08 0.94
N ARG A 39 8.07 -2.02 0.00
CA ARG A 39 7.52 -1.75 -1.33
C ARG A 39 6.02 -2.00 -1.39
N LEU A 40 5.37 -1.36 -2.34
CA LEU A 40 3.99 -1.63 -2.73
C LEU A 40 3.96 -1.90 -4.24
N ASP A 41 3.24 -2.92 -4.67
CA ASP A 41 3.13 -3.25 -6.09
C ASP A 41 2.46 -2.09 -6.85
N ALA A 42 2.83 -1.92 -8.12
CA ALA A 42 2.28 -0.84 -8.95
C ALA A 42 0.75 -0.92 -9.07
N ASP A 43 0.22 -2.14 -9.15
CA ASP A 43 -1.22 -2.39 -9.28
C ASP A 43 -2.00 -2.28 -7.95
N SER A 44 -1.35 -1.86 -6.87
CA SER A 44 -1.95 -1.61 -5.56
C SER A 44 -1.92 -0.13 -5.24
N ASP A 45 -2.89 0.31 -4.46
CA ASP A 45 -3.02 1.69 -3.97
C ASP A 45 -2.62 1.76 -2.49
N GLY A 46 -2.34 2.96 -1.99
CA GLY A 46 -2.33 3.22 -0.55
C GLY A 46 -0.96 3.51 0.04
N LEU A 47 -0.91 3.36 1.36
CA LEU A 47 0.14 3.88 2.21
C LEU A 47 1.51 3.25 1.91
N VAL A 48 2.49 4.13 1.72
CA VAL A 48 3.91 3.83 1.67
C VAL A 48 4.59 4.76 2.67
N LEU A 49 5.41 4.19 3.56
CA LEU A 49 6.30 4.97 4.42
C LEU A 49 7.60 5.20 3.68
N LEU A 50 8.13 6.42 3.71
CA LEU A 50 9.46 6.74 3.20
C LEU A 50 10.31 7.38 4.30
N THR A 51 11.58 7.02 4.36
CA THR A 51 12.51 7.55 5.35
C THR A 51 13.93 7.70 4.79
N ASP A 52 14.71 8.59 5.38
CA ASP A 52 16.15 8.75 5.16
C ASP A 52 16.98 7.86 6.10
N ASN A 53 16.33 7.19 7.07
CA ASN A 53 16.97 6.36 8.06
C ASN A 53 16.99 4.88 7.65
N GLY A 54 18.15 4.40 7.20
CA GLY A 54 18.34 3.01 6.79
C GLY A 54 18.04 1.97 7.88
N LYS A 55 18.21 2.29 9.18
CA LYS A 55 17.86 1.38 10.28
C LYS A 55 16.34 1.22 10.41
N LEU A 56 15.59 2.31 10.27
CA LEU A 56 14.13 2.28 10.28
C LEU A 56 13.60 1.58 9.02
N GLN A 57 14.19 1.87 7.86
CA GLN A 57 13.88 1.20 6.60
C GLN A 57 14.05 -0.32 6.74
N HIS A 58 15.17 -0.77 7.29
CA HIS A 58 15.44 -2.17 7.57
C HIS A 58 14.38 -2.73 8.53
N LYS A 59 14.14 -2.11 9.69
CA LYS A 59 13.16 -2.58 10.67
C LYS A 59 11.75 -2.78 10.09
N ILE A 60 11.32 -1.89 9.19
CA ILE A 60 9.99 -1.97 8.55
C ILE A 60 9.96 -3.01 7.40
N SER A 61 11.08 -3.20 6.69
CA SER A 61 11.11 -4.02 5.47
C SER A 61 11.72 -5.42 5.66
N HIS A 62 12.37 -5.70 6.78
CA HIS A 62 13.23 -6.88 6.88
C HIS A 62 12.43 -8.20 6.91
N PRO A 63 12.72 -9.14 6.00
CA PRO A 63 11.99 -10.39 5.91
C PRO A 63 12.36 -11.40 7.00
N ASP A 64 13.41 -11.17 7.81
CA ASP A 64 13.94 -12.18 8.74
C ASP A 64 13.20 -12.28 10.08
N TRP A 65 12.21 -11.42 10.32
CA TRP A 65 11.24 -11.62 11.41
C TRP A 65 10.19 -12.67 10.98
N LYS A 66 10.66 -13.82 10.46
CA LYS A 66 9.84 -14.96 9.99
C LYS A 66 9.26 -15.70 11.18
N GLU A 67 8.46 -15.03 11.97
CA GLU A 67 7.68 -15.63 13.03
C GLU A 67 6.40 -16.27 12.47
N ASN A 68 5.74 -17.06 13.32
CA ASN A 68 4.40 -17.57 13.02
C ASN A 68 3.49 -16.40 12.64
N LYS A 69 2.74 -16.56 11.55
CA LYS A 69 1.88 -15.48 11.06
C LYS A 69 0.49 -15.60 11.65
N THR A 70 0.05 -14.51 12.24
CA THR A 70 -1.35 -14.30 12.59
C THR A 70 -2.00 -13.48 11.48
N TYR A 71 -3.16 -13.94 11.03
CA TYR A 71 -3.97 -13.24 10.05
C TYR A 71 -5.37 -13.04 10.58
N LEU A 72 -5.85 -11.81 10.51
CA LEU A 72 -7.25 -11.49 10.73
C LEU A 72 -7.85 -11.09 9.40
N VAL A 73 -8.98 -11.72 9.05
CA VAL A 73 -9.75 -11.40 7.86
C VAL A 73 -11.16 -11.04 8.29
N MET A 74 -11.63 -9.85 7.91
CA MET A 74 -12.96 -9.38 8.24
C MET A 74 -13.67 -8.93 6.96
N HIS A 75 -14.92 -9.33 6.80
CA HIS A 75 -15.82 -8.70 5.83
C HIS A 75 -16.20 -7.32 6.37
N ILE A 76 -16.04 -6.29 5.55
CA ILE A 76 -16.31 -4.91 5.93
C ILE A 76 -17.19 -4.24 4.87
N ALA A 77 -17.88 -3.17 5.26
CA ALA A 77 -18.44 -2.23 4.30
C ALA A 77 -17.29 -1.48 3.59
N GLU A 78 -17.60 -0.88 2.44
CA GLU A 78 -16.68 0.07 1.83
C GLU A 78 -16.39 1.22 2.81
N PRO A 79 -15.12 1.55 3.10
CA PRO A 79 -14.81 2.62 4.04
C PRO A 79 -15.24 3.99 3.51
N GLU A 80 -15.87 4.82 4.37
CA GLU A 80 -16.35 6.15 3.97
C GLU A 80 -15.23 7.13 3.56
N TRP A 81 -14.03 6.96 4.12
CA TRP A 81 -12.85 7.77 3.78
C TRP A 81 -12.18 7.35 2.46
N LEU A 82 -12.72 6.34 1.77
CA LEU A 82 -12.08 5.79 0.60
C LEU A 82 -12.29 6.64 -0.66
N TRP A 83 -11.20 6.95 -1.36
CA TRP A 83 -11.26 7.67 -2.63
C TRP A 83 -11.73 6.78 -3.81
N PRO A 84 -12.38 7.37 -4.84
CA PRO A 84 -12.68 6.69 -6.09
C PRO A 84 -11.39 6.21 -6.80
N ARG A 85 -11.43 5.03 -7.41
CA ARG A 85 -10.30 4.51 -8.19
C ARG A 85 -10.30 5.08 -9.62
N ASN A 86 -9.12 5.46 -10.11
CA ASN A 86 -8.90 5.78 -11.52
C ASN A 86 -7.81 4.86 -12.13
N PRO A 87 -8.08 4.11 -13.22
CA PRO A 87 -9.40 3.91 -13.83
C PRO A 87 -10.35 3.12 -12.91
N PRO A 88 -11.68 3.28 -13.09
CA PRO A 88 -12.66 2.57 -12.27
C PRO A 88 -12.54 1.05 -12.45
N ILE A 89 -12.91 0.31 -11.39
CA ILE A 89 -13.00 -1.15 -11.47
C ILE A 89 -14.20 -1.49 -12.35
N ARG A 90 -14.02 -2.42 -13.30
CA ARG A 90 -15.12 -2.91 -14.12
C ARG A 90 -16.15 -3.63 -13.25
N HIS A 91 -17.32 -3.01 -13.09
CA HIS A 91 -18.46 -3.62 -12.41
C HIS A 91 -19.16 -4.64 -13.31
N ARG A 92 -19.61 -5.76 -12.73
CA ARG A 92 -20.41 -6.80 -13.41
C ARG A 92 -21.59 -7.14 -12.52
N ALA A 93 -22.81 -6.78 -12.96
CA ALA A 93 -24.03 -6.91 -12.15
C ALA A 93 -24.26 -8.32 -11.59
N ASN A 94 -23.86 -9.36 -12.32
CA ASN A 94 -24.10 -10.76 -11.93
C ASN A 94 -22.96 -11.37 -11.09
N LEU A 95 -21.92 -10.59 -10.74
CA LEU A 95 -20.80 -11.06 -9.93
C LEU A 95 -20.61 -10.10 -8.75
N PRO A 96 -21.13 -10.46 -7.55
CA PRO A 96 -21.00 -9.59 -6.38
C PRO A 96 -19.54 -9.43 -5.99
N THR A 97 -19.21 -8.25 -5.45
CA THR A 97 -17.88 -7.94 -4.93
C THR A 97 -17.99 -7.59 -3.45
N SER A 98 -16.97 -7.95 -2.67
CA SER A 98 -16.93 -7.70 -1.23
C SER A 98 -15.62 -7.03 -0.85
N TRP A 99 -15.67 -6.19 0.19
CA TRP A 99 -14.49 -5.64 0.82
C TRP A 99 -14.01 -6.55 1.95
N LEU A 100 -12.71 -6.81 1.98
CA LEU A 100 -12.05 -7.58 3.03
C LEU A 100 -10.97 -6.73 3.67
N CYS A 101 -10.97 -6.65 5.00
CA CYS A 101 -9.83 -6.18 5.78
C CYS A 101 -8.94 -7.39 6.09
N ILE A 102 -7.68 -7.34 5.67
CA ILE A 102 -6.71 -8.42 5.89
C ILE A 102 -5.48 -7.83 6.59
N ILE A 103 -5.20 -8.32 7.79
CA ILE A 103 -4.02 -7.93 8.57
C ILE A 103 -2.99 -9.05 8.43
N LEU A 104 -1.81 -8.73 7.88
CA LEU A 104 -0.69 -9.65 7.75
C LEU A 104 0.53 -9.08 8.50
N ALA A 105 1.26 -9.92 9.22
CA ALA A 105 2.58 -9.58 9.78
C ALA A 105 3.72 -9.73 8.77
N GLU A 106 3.46 -10.29 7.58
CA GLU A 106 4.46 -10.46 6.51
C GLU A 106 4.05 -9.76 5.22
N GLY A 107 5.04 -9.52 4.35
CA GLY A 107 4.86 -8.87 3.05
C GLY A 107 5.45 -9.68 1.91
N LYS A 108 5.06 -10.95 1.72
CA LYS A 108 5.55 -11.72 0.56
C LYS A 108 5.00 -11.13 -0.74
N ASN A 109 5.75 -11.31 -1.83
CA ASN A 109 5.35 -10.82 -3.15
C ASN A 109 3.92 -11.26 -3.50
N ARG A 110 3.06 -10.27 -3.80
CA ARG A 110 1.65 -10.43 -4.20
C ARG A 110 0.82 -11.32 -3.27
N GLN A 111 1.18 -11.42 -2.00
CA GLN A 111 0.62 -12.41 -1.08
C GLN A 111 -0.91 -12.39 -1.00
N VAL A 112 -1.50 -11.23 -0.71
CA VAL A 112 -2.97 -11.09 -0.62
C VAL A 112 -3.65 -11.55 -1.91
N ARG A 113 -3.15 -11.09 -3.07
CA ARG A 113 -3.72 -11.46 -4.37
C ARG A 113 -3.62 -12.96 -4.67
N ARG A 114 -2.49 -13.58 -4.28
CA ARG A 114 -2.31 -15.04 -4.43
C ARG A 114 -3.24 -15.82 -3.51
N MET A 115 -3.41 -15.37 -2.26
CA MET A 115 -4.32 -16.00 -1.30
C MET A 115 -5.77 -15.98 -1.77
N THR A 116 -6.25 -14.82 -2.21
CA THR A 116 -7.64 -14.65 -2.64
C THR A 116 -7.91 -15.38 -3.98
N ALA A 117 -6.97 -15.36 -4.92
CA ALA A 117 -7.08 -16.12 -6.16
C ALA A 117 -7.10 -17.64 -5.92
N ALA A 118 -6.32 -18.15 -4.96
CA ALA A 118 -6.26 -19.58 -4.63
C ALA A 118 -7.60 -20.14 -4.13
N VAL A 119 -8.48 -19.29 -3.58
CA VAL A 119 -9.83 -19.66 -3.14
C VAL A 119 -10.92 -19.25 -4.14
N GLY A 120 -10.54 -18.90 -5.39
CA GLY A 120 -11.48 -18.56 -6.46
C GLY A 120 -12.06 -17.15 -6.40
N LEU A 121 -11.49 -16.25 -5.59
CA LEU A 121 -11.98 -14.89 -5.35
C LEU A 121 -10.92 -13.83 -5.71
N PRO A 122 -10.58 -13.63 -6.99
CA PRO A 122 -9.45 -12.77 -7.38
C PRO A 122 -9.64 -11.31 -6.94
N THR A 123 -8.58 -10.71 -6.37
CA THR A 123 -8.58 -9.32 -5.90
C THR A 123 -8.70 -8.30 -7.04
N LEU A 124 -9.76 -7.50 -7.01
CA LEU A 124 -10.01 -6.41 -7.98
C LEU A 124 -9.27 -5.11 -7.63
N ARG A 125 -9.25 -4.73 -6.35
CA ARG A 125 -8.53 -3.56 -5.81
C ARG A 125 -7.87 -3.97 -4.50
N LEU A 126 -6.61 -3.57 -4.34
CA LEU A 126 -5.85 -3.81 -3.12
C LEU A 126 -5.33 -2.47 -2.62
N ILE A 127 -5.70 -2.13 -1.40
CA ILE A 127 -5.30 -0.88 -0.75
C ILE A 127 -4.60 -1.23 0.53
N ARG A 128 -3.36 -0.75 0.69
CA ARG A 128 -2.72 -0.79 1.99
C ARG A 128 -3.14 0.45 2.77
N SER A 129 -4.07 0.29 3.71
CA SER A 129 -4.58 1.42 4.50
C SER A 129 -3.66 1.79 5.66
N THR A 130 -2.88 0.83 6.18
CA THR A 130 -2.20 0.95 7.47
C THR A 130 -0.81 0.29 7.43
N ILE A 131 0.17 0.89 8.11
CA ILE A 131 1.48 0.30 8.43
C ILE A 131 1.84 0.71 9.86
N GLY A 132 1.95 -0.26 10.77
CA GLY A 132 2.20 0.02 12.17
C GLY A 132 1.11 0.94 12.75
N GLU A 133 1.51 2.06 13.34
CA GLU A 133 0.61 3.08 13.90
C GLU A 133 0.03 4.06 12.87
N TYR A 134 0.57 4.07 11.65
CA TYR A 134 0.16 5.02 10.61
C TYR A 134 -0.99 4.46 9.77
N SER A 135 -2.02 5.27 9.54
CA SER A 135 -3.22 4.87 8.80
C SER A 135 -3.76 6.02 7.97
N LEU A 136 -4.28 5.71 6.78
CA LEU A 136 -4.99 6.66 5.91
C LEU A 136 -6.34 7.12 6.49
N ALA A 137 -6.87 6.41 7.49
CA ALA A 137 -8.07 6.86 8.21
C ALA A 137 -7.75 8.00 9.20
N THR A 138 -6.55 8.00 9.81
CA THR A 138 -6.13 9.02 10.79
C THR A 138 -5.28 10.12 10.16
N HIS A 139 -4.61 9.82 9.04
CA HIS A 139 -3.83 10.75 8.23
C HIS A 139 -4.42 10.71 6.81
N PRO A 140 -5.58 11.35 6.59
CA PRO A 140 -6.24 11.33 5.29
C PRO A 140 -5.36 12.00 4.25
N LEU A 141 -4.98 11.22 3.24
CA LEU A 141 -4.19 11.64 2.10
C LEU A 141 -4.90 11.12 0.85
N MET A 142 -5.13 11.98 -0.13
CA MET A 142 -5.59 11.58 -1.46
C MET A 142 -4.43 10.93 -2.24
N PRO A 143 -4.72 10.14 -3.29
CA PRO A 143 -3.66 9.56 -4.12
C PRO A 143 -2.69 10.62 -4.65
N GLY A 144 -1.40 10.40 -4.41
CA GLY A 144 -0.34 11.32 -4.82
C GLY A 144 0.03 12.34 -3.76
N GLU A 145 -0.77 12.46 -2.69
CA GLU A 145 -0.45 13.32 -1.56
C GLU A 145 0.47 12.63 -0.55
N TRP A 146 1.24 13.46 0.13
CA TRP A 146 2.13 13.04 1.20
C TRP A 146 2.17 14.07 2.32
N VAL A 147 2.58 13.61 3.50
CA VAL A 147 2.86 14.45 4.66
C VAL A 147 4.13 13.97 5.34
N GLU A 148 4.94 14.91 5.83
CA GLU A 148 6.07 14.61 6.72
C GLU A 148 5.58 14.57 8.17
N ILE A 149 5.92 13.51 8.90
CA ILE A 149 5.58 13.34 10.31
C ILE A 149 6.72 13.91 11.14
N ALA A 150 6.37 14.81 12.06
CA ALA A 150 7.29 15.26 13.08
C ALA A 150 7.66 14.08 13.98
N THR A 151 8.93 13.70 13.98
CA THR A 151 9.51 12.62 14.80
C THR A 151 10.36 13.17 15.92
#